data_AF-X1N7Q5-F1
#
_entry.id   AF-X1N7Q5-F1
#
_cell.length_a   1.000
_cell.length_b   1.000
_cell.length_c   1.000
_cell.angle_alpha   90.00
_cell.angle_beta   90.00
_cell.angle_gamma   90.00
#
_symmetry.space_group_name_H-M   'P 1'
#
loop_
_entity.id
_entity.type
_entity.pdbx_description
1 polymer ?
#
loop_
_entity_poly.entity_id
_entity_poly.type
_entity_poly.pdbx_seq_one_letter_code
_entity_poly.pdbx_strand_id
1 'polypeptide(L)'
;EGTSRTLSARYYKDGSEILIPQKGKNPRRLTPRECARLMGFPDSFKIPVSDTQAYRQFGNAVVPSIVEYIAKAMVKMLDKEYKLW
;
A
#
# COMPACT_ATOMS: atom_id res chain seq x y z
N GLU A 1 3.19 7.21 16.84
CA GLU A 1 1.96 7.48 16.07
C GLU A 1 2.25 8.53 15.01
N GLY A 2 1.67 8.41 13.83
CA GLY A 2 1.88 9.36 12.75
C GLY A 2 1.26 8.84 11.45
N THR A 3 0.72 9.76 10.65
CA THR A 3 0.22 9.48 9.30
C THR A 3 1.29 9.84 8.28
N SER A 4 1.47 9.02 7.25
CA SER A 4 2.34 9.38 6.12
C SER A 4 1.57 10.21 5.10
N ARG A 5 2.31 10.89 4.22
CA ARG A 5 1.76 11.32 2.92
C ARG A 5 1.46 10.08 2.05
N THR A 6 0.73 10.28 0.96
CA THR A 6 0.45 9.22 0.00
C THR A 6 1.74 8.64 -0.57
N LEU A 7 1.87 7.30 -0.52
CA LEU A 7 2.91 6.58 -1.24
C LEU A 7 2.61 6.67 -2.75
N SER A 8 3.27 7.58 -3.44
CA SER A 8 3.01 7.83 -4.86
C SER A 8 3.71 6.79 -5.76
N ALA A 9 3.21 6.63 -6.98
CA ALA A 9 3.90 5.89 -8.04
C ALA A 9 5.30 6.46 -8.36
N ARG A 10 5.58 7.73 -7.99
CA ARG A 10 6.88 8.40 -8.19
C ARG A 10 7.88 8.06 -7.09
N TYR A 11 7.45 7.53 -5.95
CA TYR A 11 8.29 7.27 -4.77
C TYR A 11 9.59 6.52 -5.09
N TYR A 12 9.60 5.68 -6.13
CA TYR A 12 10.82 4.99 -6.58
C TYR A 12 11.98 5.93 -6.92
N LYS A 13 11.72 7.16 -7.41
CA LYS A 13 12.74 8.12 -7.85
C LYS A 13 13.61 8.59 -6.69
N ASP A 14 13.05 9.45 -5.84
CA ASP A 14 13.77 10.12 -4.76
C ASP A 14 13.20 9.77 -3.37
N GLY A 15 11.95 9.30 -3.28
CA GLY A 15 11.26 8.95 -2.05
C GLY A 15 11.02 10.14 -1.12
N SER A 16 11.07 11.37 -1.66
CA SER A 16 11.01 12.61 -0.90
C SER A 16 9.65 12.85 -0.22
N GLU A 17 8.59 12.17 -0.67
CA GLU A 17 7.26 12.31 -0.08
C GLU A 17 7.19 11.72 1.34
N ILE A 18 8.01 10.71 1.64
CA ILE A 18 8.02 10.02 2.93
C ILE A 18 9.46 9.68 3.32
N LEU A 19 10.02 10.49 4.22
CA LEU A 19 11.35 10.28 4.80
C LEU A 19 11.24 10.00 6.30
N ILE A 20 11.97 8.98 6.74
CA ILE A 20 12.03 8.55 8.13
C ILE A 20 13.24 9.21 8.79
N PRO A 21 13.04 10.04 9.84
CA PRO A 21 14.13 10.72 10.53
C PRO A 21 15.04 9.72 11.23
N GLN A 22 16.34 10.04 11.29
CA GLN A 22 17.35 9.22 11.96
C GLN A 22 18.19 10.10 12.90
N LYS A 23 18.48 9.60 14.11
CA LYS A 23 19.32 10.34 15.06
C LYS A 23 20.78 10.29 14.61
N GLY A 24 21.38 11.46 14.37
CA GLY A 24 22.79 11.58 13.96
C GLY A 24 23.09 11.11 12.54
N LYS A 25 22.07 10.93 11.69
CA LYS A 25 22.19 10.51 10.28
C LYS A 25 21.18 11.26 9.43
N ASN A 26 21.39 11.25 8.11
CA ASN A 26 20.41 11.78 7.17
C ASN A 26 19.11 10.96 7.21
N PRO A 27 17.94 11.58 6.97
CA PRO A 27 16.69 10.86 6.82
C PRO A 27 16.77 9.78 5.75
N ARG A 28 16.10 8.65 5.96
CA ARG A 28 16.07 7.54 5.00
C ARG A 28 14.70 7.40 4.35
N ARG A 29 14.66 6.69 3.23
CA ARG A 29 13.40 6.23 2.62
C ARG A 29 12.81 5.04 3.39
N LEU A 30 11.53 4.78 3.14
CA LEU A 30 10.90 3.51 3.46
C LEU A 30 11.57 2.38 2.66
N THR A 31 11.68 1.21 3.27
CA THR A 31 12.02 -0.04 2.60
C THR A 31 10.81 -0.62 1.88
N PRO A 32 10.97 -1.52 0.88
CA PRO A 32 9.84 -2.15 0.20
C PRO A 32 8.90 -2.88 1.16
N ARG A 33 9.44 -3.50 2.23
CA ARG A 33 8.63 -4.14 3.27
C ARG A 33 7.81 -3.12 4.07
N GLU A 34 8.38 -1.98 4.42
CA GLU A 34 7.63 -0.91 5.10
C GLU A 34 6.55 -0.32 4.18
N CYS A 35 6.81 -0.18 2.88
CA CYS A 35 5.78 0.18 1.90
C CYS A 35 4.63 -0.84 1.85
N ALA A 36 4.95 -2.15 1.81
CA ALA A 36 3.94 -3.20 1.82
C ALA A 36 3.03 -3.11 3.07
N ARG A 37 3.65 -2.94 4.25
CA ARG A 37 2.91 -2.76 5.51
C ARG A 37 2.06 -1.50 5.51
N LEU A 38 2.62 -0.38 5.04
CA LEU A 38 1.90 0.89 4.93
C LEU A 38 0.66 0.75 4.04
N MET A 39 0.77 -0.02 2.95
CA MET A 39 -0.32 -0.30 2.03
C MET A 39 -1.26 -1.42 2.53
N GLY A 40 -1.08 -1.95 3.74
CA GLY A 40 -1.97 -2.97 4.33
C GLY A 40 -1.76 -4.39 3.82
N PHE A 41 -0.64 -4.68 3.16
CA PHE A 41 -0.30 -6.06 2.78
C PHE A 41 0.20 -6.85 4.01
N PRO A 42 -0.06 -8.16 4.07
CA PRO A 42 0.43 -9.01 5.16
C PRO A 42 1.96 -9.09 5.15
N ASP A 43 2.56 -9.31 6.32
CA ASP A 43 4.01 -9.45 6.48
C ASP A 43 4.60 -10.62 5.67
N SER A 44 3.79 -11.64 5.39
CA SER A 44 4.13 -12.79 4.55
C SER A 44 4.14 -12.49 3.05
N PHE A 45 3.67 -11.31 2.60
CA PHE A 45 3.62 -10.95 1.19
C PHE A 45 5.02 -10.97 0.57
N LYS A 46 5.25 -11.80 -0.44
CA LYS A 46 6.58 -11.94 -1.07
C LYS A 46 6.85 -10.77 -2.03
N ILE A 47 8.07 -10.25 -2.01
CA ILE A 47 8.53 -9.17 -2.90
C ILE A 47 9.69 -9.72 -3.75
N PRO A 48 9.41 -10.44 -4.85
CA PRO A 48 10.44 -11.11 -5.66
C PRO A 48 11.07 -10.18 -6.71
N VAL A 49 10.92 -8.87 -6.58
CA VAL A 49 11.35 -7.85 -7.55
C VAL A 49 12.33 -6.88 -6.89
N SER A 50 13.03 -6.10 -7.70
CA SER A 50 13.93 -5.05 -7.20
C SER A 50 13.17 -3.99 -6.39
N ASP A 51 13.86 -3.33 -5.45
CA ASP A 51 13.31 -2.23 -4.66
C ASP A 51 12.62 -1.16 -5.52
N THR A 52 13.26 -0.73 -6.62
CA THR A 52 12.70 0.25 -7.57
C THR A 52 11.36 -0.20 -8.15
N GLN A 53 11.26 -1.47 -8.54
CA GLN A 53 10.01 -2.03 -9.06
C GLN A 53 8.97 -2.17 -7.94
N ALA A 54 9.37 -2.61 -6.76
CA ALA A 54 8.49 -2.73 -5.61
C ALA A 54 7.88 -1.38 -5.21
N TYR A 55 8.68 -0.31 -5.16
CA TYR A 55 8.16 1.05 -4.89
C TYR A 55 7.12 1.48 -5.92
N ARG A 56 7.33 1.19 -7.21
CA ARG A 56 6.33 1.47 -8.26
C ARG A 56 5.06 0.64 -8.08
N GLN A 57 5.20 -0.65 -7.77
CA GLN A 57 4.06 -1.55 -7.57
C GLN A 57 3.21 -1.10 -6.38
N PHE A 58 3.83 -0.84 -5.22
CA PHE A 58 3.11 -0.39 -4.04
C PHE A 58 2.55 1.02 -4.18
N GLY A 59 3.25 1.94 -4.86
CA GLY A 59 2.75 3.29 -5.11
C GLY A 59 1.59 3.37 -6.12
N ASN A 60 1.38 2.31 -6.92
CA ASN A 60 0.22 2.16 -7.81
C ASN A 60 -0.87 1.25 -7.24
N ALA A 61 -0.60 0.56 -6.14
CA ALA A 61 -1.53 -0.38 -5.55
C ALA A 61 -2.65 0.35 -4.81
N VAL A 62 -3.79 -0.34 -4.71
CA VAL A 62 -4.85 0.00 -3.76
C VAL A 62 -4.65 -0.78 -2.47
N VAL A 63 -5.11 -0.22 -1.35
CA VAL A 63 -5.01 -0.86 -0.03
C VAL A 63 -5.92 -2.11 0.01
N PRO A 64 -5.40 -3.33 0.23
CA PRO A 64 -6.19 -4.57 0.11
C PRO A 64 -7.43 -4.62 1.02
N SER A 65 -7.33 -4.11 2.25
CA SER A 65 -8.46 -4.10 3.19
C SER A 65 -9.64 -3.23 2.72
N ILE A 66 -9.36 -2.14 2.00
CA ILE A 66 -10.38 -1.29 1.41
C ILE A 66 -11.06 -2.02 0.25
N VAL A 67 -10.30 -2.71 -0.59
CA VAL A 67 -10.84 -3.53 -1.69
C VAL A 67 -11.74 -4.62 -1.15
N GLU A 68 -11.33 -5.31 -0.08
CA GLU A 68 -12.14 -6.34 0.58
C GLU A 68 -13.49 -5.78 1.07
N TYR A 69 -13.48 -4.60 1.69
CA TYR A 69 -14.71 -3.95 2.17
C TYR A 69 -15.67 -3.60 1.01
N ILE A 70 -15.14 -3.00 -0.06
CA ILE A 70 -15.92 -2.66 -1.25
C ILE A 70 -16.49 -3.94 -1.89
N ALA A 71 -15.67 -4.98 -2.04
CA ALA A 71 -16.10 -6.25 -2.61
C ALA A 71 -17.24 -6.89 -1.81
N LYS A 72 -17.16 -6.90 -0.47
CA LYS A 72 -18.25 -7.39 0.40
C LYS A 72 -19.55 -6.60 0.20
N ALA A 73 -19.46 -5.28 0.05
CA ALA A 73 -20.62 -4.45 -0.22
C ALA A 73 -21.24 -4.76 -1.59
N MET A 74 -20.41 -4.96 -2.62
CA MET A 74 -20.87 -5.36 -3.96
C MET A 74 -21.56 -6.71 -3.94
N VAL A 75 -20.95 -7.73 -3.33
CA VAL A 75 -21.55 -9.08 -3.19
C VAL A 75 -22.90 -9.01 -2.49
N LYS A 76 -22.99 -8.27 -1.38
CA LYS A 76 -24.25 -8.08 -0.65
C LYS A 76 -25.36 -7.46 -1.50
N MET A 77 -25.02 -6.55 -2.41
CA MET A 77 -25.99 -5.91 -3.30
C MET A 77 -26.45 -6.87 -4.39
N LEU A 78 -25.53 -7.58 -5.01
CA LEU A 78 -25.83 -8.59 -6.03
C LEU A 78 -26.71 -9.71 -5.45
N ASP A 79 -26.37 -10.24 -4.28
CA ASP A 79 -27.15 -11.30 -3.61
C ASP A 79 -28.58 -10.87 -3.27
N LYS A 80 -28.81 -9.59 -2.97
CA LYS A 80 -30.16 -9.07 -2.75
C LYS A 80 -30.96 -9.04 -4.04
N GLU A 81 -30.33 -8.62 -5.14
CA GLU A 81 -30.96 -8.56 -6.45
C GLU A 81 -31.34 -9.96 -6.93
N TYR A 82 -30.43 -10.94 -6.88
CA TYR A 82 -30.70 -12.33 -7.29
C TYR A 82 -31.73 -13.08 -6.43
N LYS A 83 -32.01 -12.64 -5.20
CA LYS A 83 -33.08 -13.21 -4.35
C LYS A 83 -34.46 -12.59 -4.57
N LEU A 84 -34.53 -11.50 -5.33
CA LEU A 84 -35.78 -10.83 -5.70
C LEU A 84 -36.35 -11.34 -7.02
N TRP A 85 -35.56 -12.12 -7.78
CA TRP A 85 -35.98 -12.91 -8.94
C TRP A 85 -36.23 -14.36 -8.52
#